data_AF-A0A814NK67-F1
#
_entry.id   AF-A0A814NK67-F1
#
_cell.length_a   1.000
_cell.length_b   1.000
_cell.length_c   1.000
_cell.angle_alpha   90.00
_cell.angle_beta   90.00
_cell.angle_gamma   90.00
#
_symmetry.space_group_name_H-M   'P 1'
#
loop_
_entity.id
_entity.type
_entity.pdbx_description
1 polymer ?
#
loop_
_entity_poly.entity_id
_entity_poly.type
_entity_poly.pdbx_seq_one_letter_code
_entity_poly.pdbx_strand_id
1 'polypeptide(L)'
;GLLINAEKTIQMVFNIENGVPYVHDGHQISTLDGFKYLGSYIRSSEKDIDMRTGLTWTTFEKLRHILISSKIELKFRMRIFSAACIPVLLYGFESWTLTETSMEKLN
;
A
#
# COMPACT_ATOMS: atom_id res chain seq x y z
N GLY A 1 -16.64 8.25 -28.03
CA GLY A 1 -15.28 8.08 -27.47
C GLY A 1 -15.38 8.06 -25.95
N LEU A 2 -14.29 7.67 -25.26
CA LEU A 2 -14.19 7.78 -23.80
C LEU A 2 -13.76 9.21 -23.42
N LEU A 3 -14.30 9.74 -22.33
CA LEU A 3 -13.99 11.07 -21.79
C LEU A 3 -13.03 10.94 -20.60
N ILE A 4 -12.14 11.92 -20.42
CA ILE A 4 -11.21 11.97 -19.27
C ILE A 4 -11.86 12.78 -18.14
N ASN A 5 -11.75 12.29 -16.90
CA ASN A 5 -12.15 13.04 -15.73
C ASN A 5 -10.92 13.76 -15.16
N ALA A 6 -10.82 15.07 -15.41
CA ALA A 6 -9.65 15.86 -15.02
C ALA A 6 -9.39 15.89 -13.50
N GLU A 7 -10.43 15.77 -12.66
CA GLU A 7 -10.29 15.79 -11.20
C GLU A 7 -9.70 14.50 -10.63
N LYS A 8 -9.99 13.35 -11.26
CA LYS A 8 -9.48 12.04 -10.84
C LYS A 8 -8.16 11.67 -11.49
N THR A 9 -7.84 12.30 -12.61
CA THR A 9 -6.59 12.05 -13.34
C THR A 9 -5.43 12.75 -12.63
N ILE A 10 -4.33 12.03 -12.46
CA ILE A 10 -3.10 12.55 -11.86
C ILE A 10 -1.97 12.27 -12.85
N GLN A 11 -1.13 13.28 -13.08
CA GLN A 11 0.12 13.13 -13.80
C GLN A 11 1.23 12.78 -12.82
N MET A 12 2.05 11.79 -13.17
CA MET A 12 3.27 11.44 -12.46
C MET A 12 4.42 11.40 -13.46
N VAL A 13 5.56 12.00 -13.10
CA VAL A 13 6.71 12.15 -14.00
C VAL A 13 7.85 11.27 -13.53
N PHE A 14 8.50 10.57 -14.47
CA PHE A 14 9.67 9.73 -14.23
C PHE A 14 10.84 10.22 -15.07
N ASN A 15 12.04 10.20 -14.48
CA ASN A 15 13.32 10.47 -15.16
C ASN A 15 13.43 11.84 -15.86
N ILE A 16 12.56 12.79 -15.51
CA ILE A 16 12.55 14.16 -16.05
C ILE A 16 12.28 15.11 -14.89
N GLU A 17 13.13 16.12 -14.71
CA GLU A 17 12.88 17.20 -13.76
C GLU A 17 11.75 18.10 -14.28
N ASN A 18 10.72 18.32 -13.45
CA ASN A 18 9.59 19.22 -13.73
C ASN A 18 8.98 18.99 -15.12
N GLY A 19 8.55 17.75 -15.39
CA GLY A 19 7.92 17.39 -16.67
C GLY A 19 6.78 18.33 -17.07
N VAL A 20 6.55 18.46 -18.38
CA VAL A 20 5.58 19.40 -18.94
C VAL A 20 4.18 19.12 -18.35
N PRO A 21 3.52 20.12 -17.71
CA PRO A 21 2.16 19.95 -17.20
C PRO A 21 1.19 19.58 -18.32
N TYR A 22 0.41 18.53 -18.10
CA TYR A 22 -0.62 18.10 -19.03
C TYR A 22 -1.90 18.91 -18.84
N VAL A 23 -2.44 19.44 -19.93
CA VAL A 23 -3.70 20.20 -19.96
C VAL A 23 -4.69 19.45 -20.85
N HIS A 24 -5.86 19.15 -20.32
CA HIS A 24 -6.96 18.51 -21.03
C HIS A 24 -8.18 19.43 -21.01
N ASP A 25 -8.70 19.81 -22.19
CA ASP A 25 -9.88 20.68 -22.34
C ASP A 25 -9.82 21.95 -21.47
N GLY A 26 -8.67 22.62 -21.47
CA GLY A 26 -8.43 23.83 -20.67
C GLY A 26 -8.21 23.59 -19.16
N HIS A 27 -8.29 22.36 -18.69
CA HIS A 27 -8.04 21.97 -17.31
C HIS A 27 -6.64 21.39 -17.16
N GLN A 28 -5.83 21.99 -16.30
CA GLN A 28 -4.52 21.43 -15.95
C GLN A 28 -4.69 20.23 -15.02
N ILE A 29 -4.12 19.10 -15.40
CA ILE A 29 -4.10 17.89 -14.58
C ILE A 29 -3.08 18.06 -13.44
N SER A 30 -3.43 17.60 -12.24
CA SER A 30 -2.54 17.68 -11.08
C SER A 30 -1.32 16.79 -11.28
N THR A 31 -0.12 17.37 -11.16
CA THR A 31 1.14 16.63 -11.18
C THR A 31 1.58 16.32 -9.76
N LEU A 32 1.67 15.04 -9.40
CA LEU A 32 2.15 14.58 -8.10
C LEU A 32 3.39 13.70 -8.27
N ASP A 33 4.32 13.79 -7.33
CA ASP A 33 5.52 12.95 -7.32
C ASP A 33 5.16 11.46 -7.13
N GLY A 34 4.19 11.19 -6.25
CA GLY A 34 3.65 9.86 -6.01
C GLY A 34 2.27 9.92 -5.36
N PHE A 35 1.42 8.95 -5.69
CA PHE A 35 0.07 8.84 -5.13
C PHE A 35 -0.30 7.37 -4.87
N LYS A 36 -1.44 7.15 -4.20
CA LYS A 36 -1.97 5.81 -3.99
C LYS A 36 -2.77 5.37 -5.21
N TYR A 37 -2.36 4.29 -5.84
CA TYR A 37 -3.10 3.63 -6.90
C TYR A 37 -3.56 2.25 -6.42
N LEU A 38 -4.87 2.00 -6.48
CA LEU A 38 -5.50 0.78 -5.95
C LEU A 38 -5.09 0.49 -4.48
N GLY A 39 -4.90 1.55 -3.70
CA GLY A 39 -4.51 1.47 -2.29
C GLY A 39 -3.01 1.24 -2.04
N SER A 40 -2.18 1.00 -3.05
CA SER A 40 -0.72 0.87 -2.92
C SER A 40 0.01 2.14 -3.38
N TYR A 41 1.15 2.45 -2.74
CA TYR A 41 1.98 3.59 -3.10
C TYR A 41 2.97 3.24 -4.22
N ILE A 42 2.68 3.68 -5.44
CA ILE A 42 3.39 3.24 -6.65
C ILE A 42 4.84 3.73 -6.78
N ARG A 43 5.19 4.86 -6.16
CA ARG A 43 6.55 5.41 -6.29
C ARG A 43 7.55 4.81 -5.30
N SER A 44 7.08 4.36 -4.13
CA SER A 44 7.97 3.97 -3.04
C SER A 44 7.42 2.74 -2.35
N SER A 45 8.10 1.61 -2.58
CA SER A 45 7.81 0.36 -1.90
C SER A 45 7.99 0.47 -0.39
N GLU A 46 8.98 1.24 0.07
CA GLU A 46 9.18 1.49 1.51
C GLU A 46 7.95 2.15 2.16
N LYS A 47 7.41 3.22 1.55
CA LYS A 47 6.19 3.86 2.07
C LYS A 47 5.00 2.91 2.06
N ASP A 48 4.90 2.05 1.05
CA ASP A 48 3.82 1.06 0.99
C ASP A 48 3.99 0.00 2.09
N ILE A 49 5.20 -0.53 2.30
CA ILE A 49 5.54 -1.48 3.38
C ILE A 49 5.21 -0.90 4.75
N ASP A 50 5.59 0.35 5.03
CA ASP A 50 5.32 1.01 6.31
C ASP A 50 3.80 1.16 6.52
N MET A 51 3.06 1.56 5.47
CA MET A 51 1.61 1.65 5.54
C MET A 51 0.96 0.28 5.76
N ARG A 52 1.40 -0.77 5.07
CA ARG A 52 0.87 -2.15 5.23
C ARG A 52 1.17 -2.71 6.61
N THR A 53 2.35 -2.41 7.15
CA THR A 53 2.72 -2.75 8.53
C THR A 53 1.75 -2.11 9.52
N GLY A 54 1.48 -0.80 9.38
CA GLY A 54 0.51 -0.10 10.23
C GLY A 54 -0.93 -0.65 10.12
N LEU A 55 -1.39 -0.99 8.92
CA LEU A 55 -2.69 -1.63 8.71
C LEU A 55 -2.76 -3.03 9.30
N THR A 56 -1.66 -3.77 9.25
CA THR A 56 -1.54 -5.11 9.84
C THR A 56 -1.63 -5.03 11.35
N TRP A 57 -0.94 -4.08 11.99
CA TRP A 57 -1.06 -3.84 13.42
C TRP A 57 -2.48 -3.42 13.83
N THR A 58 -3.13 -2.57 13.03
CA THR A 58 -4.54 -2.21 13.25
C THR A 58 -5.46 -3.44 13.18
N THR A 59 -5.20 -4.35 12.24
CA THR A 59 -5.95 -5.60 12.08
C THR A 59 -5.69 -6.55 13.25
N PHE A 60 -4.44 -6.67 13.68
CA PHE A 60 -4.06 -7.43 14.86
C PHE A 60 -4.77 -6.90 16.10
N GLU A 61 -4.79 -5.59 16.34
CA GLU A 61 -5.42 -5.00 17.52
C GLU A 61 -6.92 -5.29 17.57
N LYS A 62 -7.61 -5.22 16.43
CA LYS A 62 -9.04 -5.61 16.32
C LYS A 62 -9.28 -7.08 16.72
N LEU A 63 -8.34 -7.95 16.39
CA LEU A 63 -8.40 -9.40 16.67
C LEU A 63 -7.65 -9.80 17.95
N ARG A 64 -7.09 -8.85 18.69
CA ARG A 64 -6.20 -9.10 19.82
C ARG A 64 -6.81 -10.05 20.84
N HIS A 65 -8.07 -9.82 21.20
CA HIS A 65 -8.82 -10.65 22.15
C HIS A 65 -8.90 -12.14 21.77
N ILE A 66 -8.72 -12.49 20.49
CA ILE A 66 -8.64 -13.86 19.98
C ILE A 66 -7.17 -14.29 19.92
N LEU A 67 -6.31 -13.46 19.32
CA LEU A 67 -4.92 -13.79 19.00
C LEU A 67 -4.03 -13.95 20.24
N ILE A 68 -4.36 -13.32 21.37
CA ILE A 68 -3.62 -13.48 22.64
C ILE A 68 -4.35 -14.35 23.66
N SER A 69 -5.54 -14.88 23.33
CA SER A 69 -6.35 -15.64 24.27
C SER A 69 -5.69 -16.96 24.66
N SER A 70 -5.56 -17.20 25.97
CA SER A 70 -5.14 -18.50 26.50
C SER A 70 -6.20 -19.59 26.34
N LYS A 71 -7.46 -19.21 26.08
CA LYS A 71 -8.59 -20.14 25.88
C LYS A 71 -8.59 -20.77 24.48
N ILE A 72 -7.78 -20.25 23.56
CA ILE A 72 -7.72 -20.70 22.17
C ILE A 72 -6.35 -21.35 21.93
N GLU A 73 -6.35 -22.55 21.37
CA GLU A 73 -5.10 -23.25 21.06
C GLU A 73 -4.24 -22.43 20.10
N LEU A 74 -2.92 -22.52 20.27
CA LEU A 74 -1.95 -21.78 19.47
C LEU A 74 -2.14 -22.01 17.97
N LYS A 75 -2.44 -23.25 17.56
CA LYS A 75 -2.67 -23.62 16.16
C LYS A 75 -3.80 -22.79 15.51
N PHE A 76 -4.91 -22.57 16.22
CA PHE A 76 -6.02 -21.77 15.71
C PHE A 76 -5.69 -20.28 15.68
N ARG A 77 -4.99 -19.78 16.71
CA ARG A 77 -4.54 -18.37 16.76
C ARG A 77 -3.60 -18.06 15.60
N MET A 78 -2.63 -18.94 15.33
CA MET A 78 -1.74 -18.81 14.17
C MET A 78 -2.50 -18.82 12.86
N ARG A 79 -3.48 -19.73 12.68
CA ARG A 79 -4.29 -19.77 11.46
C ARG A 79 -5.10 -18.49 11.24
N ILE A 80 -5.65 -17.91 12.31
CA ILE A 80 -6.39 -16.64 12.23
C ILE A 80 -5.42 -15.50 11.87
N PHE A 81 -4.25 -15.44 12.51
CA PHE A 81 -3.23 -14.46 12.17
C PHE A 81 -2.79 -14.56 10.69
N SER A 82 -2.48 -15.77 10.22
CA SER A 82 -2.12 -16.02 8.82
C SER A 82 -3.24 -15.69 7.83
N ALA A 83 -4.51 -15.87 8.21
CA ALA A 83 -5.63 -15.59 7.32
C ALA A 83 -6.04 -14.10 7.31
N ALA A 84 -5.83 -13.37 8.41
CA ALA A 84 -6.31 -11.99 8.55
C ALA A 84 -5.21 -10.93 8.46
N CYS A 85 -4.05 -11.18 9.07
CA CYS A 85 -2.96 -10.20 9.16
C CYS A 85 -2.00 -10.29 7.98
N ILE A 86 -1.58 -11.50 7.59
CA ILE A 86 -0.59 -11.69 6.53
C ILE A 86 -1.06 -11.15 5.16
N PRO A 87 -2.32 -11.34 4.71
CA PRO A 87 -2.76 -10.76 3.44
C PRO A 87 -2.79 -9.23 3.44
N VAL A 88 -3.02 -8.61 4.61
CA VAL A 88 -2.96 -7.14 4.76
C VAL A 88 -1.52 -6.66 4.65
N LEU A 89 -0.56 -7.38 5.25
CA LEU A 89 0.85 -7.07 5.18
C LEU A 89 1.40 -7.20 3.75
N LEU A 90 1.06 -8.29 3.05
CA LEU A 90 1.63 -8.64 1.75
C LEU A 90 0.90 -8.04 0.55
N TYR A 91 -0.11 -7.19 0.77
CA TYR A 91 -0.80 -6.56 -0.36
C TYR A 91 0.15 -5.62 -1.12
N GLY A 92 0.35 -5.89 -2.40
CA GLY A 92 1.27 -5.13 -3.26
C GLY A 92 2.69 -5.70 -3.32
N PHE A 93 2.97 -6.78 -2.58
CA PHE A 93 4.31 -7.39 -2.50
C PHE A 93 4.91 -7.73 -3.87
N GLU A 94 4.11 -8.20 -4.82
CA GLU A 94 4.54 -8.53 -6.19
C GLU A 94 5.12 -7.32 -6.95
N SER A 95 4.77 -6.10 -6.54
CA SER A 95 5.22 -4.85 -7.14
C SER A 95 6.30 -4.13 -6.35
N TRP A 96 6.70 -4.67 -5.19
CA TRP A 96 7.68 -4.04 -4.34
C TRP A 96 9.10 -4.28 -4.85
N THR A 97 9.89 -3.22 -4.89
CA THR A 97 11.35 -3.31 -5.04
C THR A 97 11.95 -3.48 -3.65
N LEU A 98 12.19 -4.73 -3.25
CA LEU A 98 12.71 -5.07 -1.93
C LEU A 98 14.21 -4.83 -1.85
N THR A 99 14.63 -4.07 -0.85
CA THR A 99 16.03 -3.97 -0.41
C THR A 99 16.27 -4.90 0.77
N GLU A 100 17.53 -5.21 1.10
CA GLU A 100 17.88 -5.99 2.29
C GLU A 100 17.25 -5.40 3.56
N THR A 101 17.37 -4.08 3.74
CA THR A 101 16.73 -3.36 4.86
C THR A 101 15.21 -3.50 4.89
N SER A 102 14.56 -3.50 3.72
CA SER A 102 13.11 -3.68 3.65
C SER A 102 12.69 -5.12 3.97
N MET A 103 13.53 -6.09 3.60
CA MET A 103 13.33 -7.49 3.93
C MET A 103 13.50 -7.73 5.44
N GLU A 104 14.51 -7.11 6.06
CA GLU A 104 14.74 -7.15 7.51
C GLU A 104 13.56 -6.57 8.30
N LYS A 105 12.88 -5.54 7.77
CA LYS A 105 11.66 -5.00 8.39
C LYS A 105 10.46 -5.97 8.34
N LEU A 106 10.43 -6.88 7.36
CA LEU A 106 9.33 -7.82 7.14
C LEU A 106 9.53 -9.17 7.85
N ASN A 107 10.78 -9.52 8.17
CA ASN A 107 11.16 -10.75 8.86
C ASN A 107 11.09 -10.61 10.38
#